data_AF-A0A0G3G404-F1
#
_entry.id   AF-A0A0G3G404-F1
#
_cell.length_a   1.000
_cell.length_b   1.000
_cell.length_c   1.000
_cell.angle_alpha   90.00
_cell.angle_beta   90.00
_cell.angle_gamma   90.00
#
_symmetry.space_group_name_H-M   'P 1'
#
loop_
_entity.id
_entity.type
_entity.pdbx_description
1 polymer ?
#
loop_
_entity_poly.entity_id
_entity_poly.type
_entity_poly.pdbx_seq_one_letter_code
_entity_poly.pdbx_strand_id
1 'polypeptide(L)'
;MKRRNFLIAASALLPATTLTRVMAETGHEHHNEGDHTPGERTEQGYMPVHTPNGWTLPYTKNDGVKEFHLVAEEIEHEFAPGSVAKCWGYNGATPGPTIEAVEGDRVRIYVTNRLPEYTSVHWHGIHLPSGMDGVKGVTQPPIHPGETFVYEFELNQHGTHMYHPHADEMVQMAMGMMGMFIIHPKDGEIEPVDRDYAIMLHNWSLHPGTRTPDPSVMVDFDLWSMNSKVFPAIDSLVAKTGERVRIRMGNLSMWNHPMHVHGVSFEVTGSDGGRWPRSQWRKETTEIVAVGQTRDIEFVAPPGDWAFHCHMSHHTMNPMGHGIANPLGVDQSGIEEEIRSILPGYMAMGEHGMADHQEHTDSGHMTGPENTLAMAMGQGPFGSIGMGGMFTLIKVRDDLEPGDFRDPGWYWHPEGEVAWMVSDDPDFGNPVRRGKLAGDGSDALPTPSRDANGHGGHGGHGGHDH
;
A
#
# COMPACT_ATOMS: atom_id res chain seq x y z
N MET A 1 -33.31 -5.70 -66.78
CA MET A 1 -33.62 -4.98 -65.51
C MET A 1 -32.63 -5.46 -64.46
N LYS A 2 -31.66 -4.63 -64.04
CA LYS A 2 -31.56 -4.02 -62.68
C LYS A 2 -31.55 -5.10 -61.57
N ARG A 3 -30.53 -5.29 -60.71
CA ARG A 3 -29.61 -4.36 -60.01
C ARG A 3 -28.38 -5.12 -59.46
N ARG A 4 -27.20 -4.50 -59.59
CA ARG A 4 -26.03 -4.66 -58.70
C ARG A 4 -26.30 -3.89 -57.40
N ASN A 5 -25.82 -4.38 -56.25
CA ASN A 5 -25.50 -3.63 -55.02
C ASN A 5 -24.53 -4.51 -54.21
N PHE A 6 -23.22 -4.21 -54.20
CA PHE A 6 -22.51 -3.46 -53.16
C PHE A 6 -22.67 -4.03 -51.74
N LEU A 7 -21.68 -4.84 -51.33
CA LEU A 7 -21.37 -5.15 -49.93
C LEU A 7 -20.74 -3.90 -49.32
N ILE A 8 -21.45 -3.26 -48.40
CA ILE A 8 -20.91 -2.23 -47.49
C ILE A 8 -20.68 -2.92 -46.15
N ALA A 9 -19.48 -2.71 -45.61
CA ALA A 9 -19.05 -3.13 -44.29
C ALA A 9 -19.94 -2.52 -43.20
N ALA A 10 -20.31 -3.33 -42.20
CA ALA A 10 -20.79 -2.86 -40.91
C ALA A 10 -19.84 -3.41 -39.84
N SER A 11 -18.73 -2.69 -39.64
CA SER A 11 -17.96 -2.77 -38.40
C SER A 11 -18.81 -2.17 -37.29
N ALA A 12 -19.41 -3.03 -36.46
CA ALA A 12 -20.03 -2.61 -35.22
C ALA A 12 -18.91 -2.22 -34.24
N LEU A 13 -18.64 -0.93 -34.15
CA LEU A 13 -17.91 -0.32 -33.03
C LEU A 13 -18.78 -0.50 -31.79
N LEU A 14 -18.43 -1.45 -30.93
CA LEU A 14 -18.89 -1.46 -29.55
C LEU A 14 -18.30 -0.23 -28.86
N PRO A 15 -19.10 0.59 -28.15
CA PRO A 15 -18.57 1.71 -27.41
C PRO A 15 -17.66 1.18 -26.30
N ALA A 16 -16.47 1.76 -26.18
CA ALA A 16 -15.44 1.37 -25.21
C ALA A 16 -15.97 1.35 -23.76
N THR A 17 -17.01 2.14 -23.46
CA THR A 17 -17.69 2.21 -22.16
C THR A 17 -18.36 0.90 -21.74
N THR A 18 -18.73 0.02 -22.68
CA THR A 18 -19.30 -1.30 -22.34
C THR A 18 -18.25 -2.34 -21.99
N LEU A 19 -17.01 -2.23 -22.48
CA LEU A 19 -15.93 -3.13 -22.08
C LEU A 19 -15.43 -2.82 -20.67
N THR A 20 -15.33 -1.53 -20.31
CA THR A 20 -14.89 -1.10 -18.96
C THR A 20 -15.86 -1.56 -17.88
N ARG A 21 -17.17 -1.58 -18.17
CA ARG A 21 -18.20 -2.04 -17.23
C ARG A 21 -18.20 -3.57 -17.05
N VAL A 22 -17.89 -4.33 -18.10
CA VAL A 22 -17.81 -5.80 -18.03
C VAL A 22 -16.55 -6.27 -17.30
N MET A 23 -15.46 -5.50 -17.30
CA MET A 23 -14.25 -5.82 -16.50
C MET A 23 -14.38 -5.38 -15.03
N ALA A 24 -15.20 -4.36 -14.73
CA ALA A 24 -15.55 -3.99 -13.36
C ALA A 24 -16.59 -4.95 -12.73
N GLU A 25 -17.43 -5.61 -13.55
CA GLU A 25 -18.42 -6.61 -13.10
C GLU A 25 -17.85 -8.03 -12.99
N THR A 26 -16.62 -8.29 -13.44
CA THR A 26 -15.83 -9.45 -12.98
C THR A 26 -15.15 -9.12 -11.65
N GLY A 27 -15.90 -8.53 -10.72
CA GLY A 27 -15.65 -8.80 -9.31
C GLY A 27 -15.82 -10.30 -9.16
N HIS A 28 -14.74 -11.01 -8.93
CA HIS A 28 -14.83 -12.38 -8.47
C HIS A 28 -15.69 -12.35 -7.19
N GLU A 29 -16.98 -12.66 -7.33
CA GLU A 29 -17.85 -13.09 -6.23
C GLU A 29 -17.30 -14.42 -5.71
N HIS A 30 -16.11 -14.39 -5.11
CA HIS A 30 -15.67 -15.41 -4.19
C HIS A 30 -16.18 -14.96 -2.83
N HIS A 31 -17.48 -15.16 -2.64
CA HIS A 31 -18.01 -15.33 -1.30
C HIS A 31 -17.18 -16.44 -0.64
N ASN A 32 -16.68 -16.18 0.57
CA ASN A 32 -16.13 -17.19 1.45
C ASN A 32 -17.26 -18.21 1.76
N GLU A 33 -17.56 -19.12 0.83
CA GLU A 33 -18.45 -20.24 1.10
C GLU A 33 -17.68 -21.25 1.97
N GLY A 34 -17.76 -21.03 3.29
CA GLY A 34 -17.17 -21.83 4.35
C GLY A 34 -17.31 -21.13 5.71
N ASP A 35 -16.91 -21.80 6.80
CA ASP A 35 -16.95 -21.32 8.21
C ASP A 35 -16.15 -20.02 8.51
N HIS A 36 -15.77 -19.25 7.49
CA HIS A 36 -14.76 -18.19 7.51
C HIS A 36 -15.28 -16.86 6.95
N THR A 37 -16.58 -16.58 7.09
CA THR A 37 -17.11 -15.26 6.73
C THR A 37 -16.57 -14.25 7.74
N PRO A 38 -15.78 -13.24 7.33
CA PRO A 38 -15.28 -12.24 8.27
C PRO A 38 -16.42 -11.57 9.04
N GLY A 39 -16.18 -11.29 10.31
CA GLY A 39 -17.11 -10.59 11.20
C GLY A 39 -18.18 -11.44 11.91
N GLU A 40 -18.13 -12.76 11.75
CA GLU A 40 -18.75 -13.71 12.70
C GLU A 40 -17.69 -14.61 13.33
N ARG A 41 -17.77 -14.82 14.65
CA ARG A 41 -16.85 -15.70 15.36
C ARG A 41 -17.14 -17.16 14.98
N THR A 42 -16.10 -17.90 14.63
CA THR A 42 -16.23 -19.31 14.25
C THR A 42 -16.66 -20.17 15.44
N GLU A 43 -17.14 -21.39 15.19
CA GLU A 43 -17.42 -22.39 16.24
C GLU A 43 -16.18 -22.70 17.09
N GLN A 44 -14.98 -22.54 16.50
CA GLN A 44 -13.69 -22.71 17.18
C GLN A 44 -13.27 -21.50 18.02
N GLY A 45 -14.04 -20.41 18.00
CA GLY A 45 -13.90 -19.28 18.93
C GLY A 45 -13.01 -18.14 18.44
N TYR A 46 -12.40 -18.22 17.26
CA TYR A 46 -11.62 -17.12 16.68
C TYR A 46 -12.47 -16.25 15.74
N MET A 47 -12.04 -15.01 15.54
CA MET A 47 -12.63 -14.09 14.57
C MET A 47 -11.87 -14.24 13.25
N PRO A 48 -12.51 -14.65 12.13
CA PRO A 48 -11.86 -14.71 10.83
C PRO A 48 -11.35 -13.35 10.41
N VAL A 49 -10.21 -13.33 9.71
CA VAL A 49 -9.56 -12.08 9.34
C VAL A 49 -10.18 -11.51 8.07
N HIS A 50 -10.38 -10.19 8.05
CA HIS A 50 -10.72 -9.44 6.86
C HIS A 50 -9.45 -8.84 6.23
N THR A 51 -9.20 -9.15 4.97
CA THR A 51 -8.09 -8.55 4.20
C THR A 51 -8.69 -7.54 3.22
N PRO A 52 -8.60 -6.21 3.48
CA PRO A 52 -9.13 -5.18 2.57
C PRO A 52 -8.63 -5.38 1.14
N ASN A 53 -9.54 -5.34 0.16
CA ASN A 53 -9.30 -5.64 -1.26
C ASN A 53 -8.63 -7.00 -1.55
N GLY A 54 -8.63 -7.92 -0.59
CA GLY A 54 -8.11 -9.28 -0.71
C GLY A 54 -9.15 -10.33 -0.34
N TRP A 55 -8.70 -11.56 -0.13
CA TRP A 55 -9.56 -12.70 0.20
C TRP A 55 -8.77 -13.80 0.90
N THR A 56 -9.48 -14.74 1.52
CA THR A 56 -8.90 -15.89 2.22
C THR A 56 -8.85 -17.10 1.28
N LEU A 57 -7.71 -17.78 1.21
CA LEU A 57 -7.52 -18.94 0.35
C LEU A 57 -8.39 -20.11 0.87
N PRO A 58 -9.32 -20.63 0.05
CA PRO A 58 -10.16 -21.75 0.45
C PRO A 58 -9.33 -23.03 0.56
N TYR A 59 -9.80 -23.94 1.40
CA TYR A 59 -9.24 -25.28 1.53
C TYR A 59 -10.32 -26.35 1.44
N THR A 60 -9.88 -27.56 1.15
CA THR A 60 -10.69 -28.77 1.37
C THR A 60 -10.11 -29.57 2.52
N LYS A 61 -10.94 -30.27 3.29
CA LYS A 61 -10.48 -31.11 4.41
C LYS A 61 -10.49 -32.57 3.99
N ASN A 62 -9.30 -33.14 3.80
CA ASN A 62 -9.12 -34.53 3.38
C ASN A 62 -8.36 -35.31 4.46
N ASP A 63 -8.98 -36.34 5.04
CA ASP A 63 -8.42 -37.18 6.12
C ASP A 63 -7.81 -36.39 7.29
N GLY A 64 -8.45 -35.28 7.67
CA GLY A 64 -8.00 -34.41 8.77
C GLY A 64 -6.92 -33.40 8.39
N VAL A 65 -6.50 -33.35 7.13
CA VAL A 65 -5.54 -32.36 6.58
C VAL A 65 -6.31 -31.26 5.87
N LYS A 66 -5.93 -29.99 6.10
CA LYS A 66 -6.42 -28.85 5.33
C LYS A 66 -5.57 -28.70 4.06
N GLU A 67 -6.19 -28.93 2.91
CA GLU A 67 -5.54 -28.88 1.60
C GLU A 67 -5.83 -27.56 0.89
N PHE A 68 -4.77 -26.81 0.59
CA PHE A 68 -4.80 -25.54 -0.12
C PHE A 68 -4.16 -25.68 -1.50
N HIS A 69 -4.63 -24.89 -2.46
CA HIS A 69 -4.03 -24.78 -3.80
C HIS A 69 -3.57 -23.34 -4.04
N LEU A 70 -2.27 -23.14 -4.06
CA LEU A 70 -1.61 -21.86 -4.32
C LEU A 70 -1.00 -21.89 -5.72
N VAL A 71 -1.27 -20.89 -6.54
CA VAL A 71 -0.84 -20.84 -7.94
C VAL A 71 -0.03 -19.57 -8.16
N ALA A 72 1.27 -19.71 -8.40
CA ALA A 72 2.13 -18.59 -8.78
C ALA A 72 1.94 -18.27 -10.28
N GLU A 73 1.53 -17.05 -10.64
CA GLU A 73 1.24 -16.69 -12.02
C GLU A 73 1.40 -15.19 -12.31
N GLU A 74 1.50 -14.84 -13.60
CA GLU A 74 1.46 -13.45 -14.05
C GLU A 74 0.03 -12.90 -13.97
N ILE A 75 -0.12 -11.66 -13.53
CA ILE A 75 -1.42 -11.01 -13.31
C ILE A 75 -1.41 -9.58 -13.86
N GLU A 76 -2.58 -9.08 -14.23
CA GLU A 76 -2.79 -7.64 -14.44
C GLU A 76 -3.42 -7.07 -13.16
N HIS A 77 -2.73 -6.12 -12.54
CA HIS A 77 -3.10 -5.54 -11.25
C HIS A 77 -3.31 -4.04 -11.37
N GLU A 78 -4.39 -3.52 -10.80
CA GLU A 78 -4.65 -2.08 -10.70
C GLU A 78 -4.40 -1.60 -9.27
N PHE A 79 -3.46 -0.67 -9.09
CA PHE A 79 -3.14 -0.07 -7.78
C PHE A 79 -4.24 0.88 -7.31
N ALA A 80 -4.72 1.70 -8.24
CA ALA A 80 -5.84 2.61 -8.13
C ALA A 80 -6.31 2.99 -9.55
N PRO A 81 -7.53 3.52 -9.74
CA PRO A 81 -8.03 3.90 -11.06
C PRO A 81 -7.01 4.66 -11.89
N GLY A 82 -6.63 4.09 -13.04
CA GLY A 82 -5.66 4.69 -13.94
C GLY A 82 -4.20 4.34 -13.68
N SER A 83 -3.89 3.37 -12.81
CA SER A 83 -2.55 2.81 -12.63
C SER A 83 -2.58 1.28 -12.59
N VAL A 84 -2.17 0.67 -13.69
CA VAL A 84 -2.21 -0.77 -13.95
C VAL A 84 -0.81 -1.29 -14.24
N ALA A 85 -0.46 -2.44 -13.68
CA ALA A 85 0.80 -3.10 -13.96
C ALA A 85 0.64 -4.61 -14.21
N LYS A 86 1.56 -5.15 -14.99
CA LYS A 86 1.80 -6.59 -15.12
C LYS A 86 2.66 -7.01 -13.93
N CYS A 87 2.02 -7.59 -12.95
CA CYS A 87 2.64 -8.08 -11.72
C CYS A 87 2.72 -9.61 -11.76
N TRP A 88 3.40 -10.19 -10.78
CA TRP A 88 3.32 -11.60 -10.48
C TRP A 88 2.70 -11.77 -9.11
N GLY A 89 1.83 -12.77 -8.96
CA GLY A 89 1.05 -12.96 -7.76
C GLY A 89 0.72 -14.41 -7.50
N TYR A 90 -0.13 -14.61 -6.50
CA TYR A 90 -0.69 -15.91 -6.20
C TYR A 90 -2.20 -15.90 -6.41
N ASN A 91 -2.71 -16.91 -7.11
CA ASN A 91 -4.15 -17.11 -7.38
C ASN A 91 -4.81 -15.84 -7.97
N GLY A 92 -4.17 -15.22 -8.95
CA GLY A 92 -4.69 -14.04 -9.63
C GLY A 92 -4.58 -12.70 -8.89
N ALA A 93 -3.88 -12.63 -7.73
CA ALA A 93 -3.80 -11.40 -6.94
C ALA A 93 -2.40 -11.12 -6.36
N THR A 94 -2.14 -9.83 -6.08
CA THR A 94 -1.07 -9.34 -5.21
C THR A 94 -1.68 -8.40 -4.15
N PRO A 95 -1.34 -8.55 -2.85
CA PRO A 95 -0.74 -9.76 -2.30
C PRO A 95 -1.62 -10.98 -2.62
N GLY A 96 -1.02 -12.16 -2.58
CA GLY A 96 -1.73 -13.42 -2.67
C GLY A 96 -2.78 -13.57 -1.57
N PRO A 97 -3.71 -14.53 -1.71
CA PRO A 97 -4.76 -14.73 -0.73
C PRO A 97 -4.21 -15.02 0.66
N THR A 98 -4.93 -14.58 1.69
CA THR A 98 -4.58 -14.87 3.08
C THR A 98 -4.81 -16.34 3.37
N ILE A 99 -3.81 -17.03 3.90
CA ILE A 99 -3.98 -18.43 4.33
C ILE A 99 -4.36 -18.41 5.81
N GLU A 100 -5.53 -18.94 6.15
CA GLU A 100 -6.01 -19.04 7.54
C GLU A 100 -6.07 -20.50 8.01
N ALA A 101 -5.51 -20.74 9.18
CA ALA A 101 -5.54 -22.03 9.86
C ALA A 101 -5.60 -21.87 11.38
N VAL A 102 -5.75 -22.97 12.10
CA VAL A 102 -5.76 -23.01 13.55
C VAL A 102 -4.56 -23.81 14.04
N GLU A 103 -3.96 -23.40 15.16
CA GLU A 103 -2.92 -24.17 15.83
C GLU A 103 -3.34 -25.64 16.03
N GLY A 104 -2.46 -26.55 15.67
CA GLY A 104 -2.67 -27.99 15.64
C GLY A 104 -3.23 -28.53 14.32
N ASP A 105 -3.62 -27.68 13.37
CA ASP A 105 -3.99 -28.13 12.03
C ASP A 105 -2.77 -28.72 11.31
N ARG A 106 -2.99 -29.84 10.62
CA ARG A 106 -2.08 -30.31 9.57
C ARG A 106 -2.49 -29.67 8.26
N VAL A 107 -1.57 -28.94 7.63
CA VAL A 107 -1.80 -28.27 6.36
C VAL A 107 -1.03 -28.96 5.25
N ARG A 108 -1.63 -29.01 4.07
CA ARG A 108 -0.99 -29.45 2.82
C ARG A 108 -1.24 -28.39 1.77
N ILE A 109 -0.18 -27.81 1.23
CA ILE A 109 -0.28 -26.70 0.29
C ILE A 109 0.35 -27.15 -1.03
N TYR A 110 -0.50 -27.28 -2.05
CA TYR A 110 -0.08 -27.55 -3.41
C TYR A 110 0.28 -26.23 -4.09
N VAL A 111 1.55 -26.05 -4.42
CA VAL A 111 2.05 -24.87 -5.12
C VAL A 111 2.28 -25.19 -6.59
N THR A 112 1.44 -24.64 -7.47
CA THR A 112 1.59 -24.75 -8.93
C THR A 112 2.32 -23.53 -9.47
N ASN A 113 3.39 -23.74 -10.24
CA ASN A 113 4.12 -22.66 -10.89
C ASN A 113 3.65 -22.45 -12.34
N ARG A 114 3.10 -21.28 -12.66
CA ARG A 114 2.75 -20.84 -14.02
C ARG A 114 3.58 -19.65 -14.50
N LEU A 115 4.60 -19.24 -13.74
CA LEU A 115 5.52 -18.18 -14.13
C LEU A 115 6.42 -18.62 -15.29
N PRO A 116 7.04 -17.66 -16.01
CA PRO A 116 8.03 -17.97 -17.05
C PRO A 116 9.35 -18.53 -16.49
N GLU A 117 9.55 -18.48 -15.17
CA GLU A 117 10.76 -18.96 -14.49
C GLU A 117 10.47 -19.90 -13.31
N TYR A 118 11.53 -20.46 -12.73
CA TYR A 118 11.37 -21.31 -11.54
C TYR A 118 10.94 -20.50 -10.32
N THR A 119 10.27 -21.13 -9.37
CA THR A 119 9.90 -20.51 -8.09
C THR A 119 10.10 -21.47 -6.91
N SER A 120 9.80 -21.00 -5.72
CA SER A 120 9.67 -21.73 -4.46
C SER A 120 8.81 -20.89 -3.51
N VAL A 121 8.38 -21.41 -2.37
CA VAL A 121 7.61 -20.63 -1.38
C VAL A 121 8.16 -20.90 0.01
N HIS A 122 8.66 -19.85 0.65
CA HIS A 122 9.04 -19.83 2.04
C HIS A 122 7.87 -19.38 2.92
N TRP A 123 7.74 -20.02 4.08
CA TRP A 123 6.66 -19.81 5.05
C TRP A 123 7.20 -19.00 6.24
N HIS A 124 7.27 -17.69 6.04
CA HIS A 124 7.98 -16.76 6.90
C HIS A 124 7.46 -16.77 8.34
N GLY A 125 8.33 -17.17 9.27
CA GLY A 125 8.02 -17.21 10.70
C GLY A 125 7.30 -18.47 11.18
N ILE A 126 7.05 -19.46 10.31
CA ILE A 126 6.38 -20.71 10.68
C ILE A 126 7.41 -21.77 11.11
N HIS A 127 7.20 -22.41 12.27
CA HIS A 127 7.97 -23.58 12.67
C HIS A 127 7.55 -24.80 11.84
N LEU A 128 8.48 -25.27 11.01
CA LEU A 128 8.26 -26.40 10.11
C LEU A 128 9.50 -27.30 10.04
N PRO A 129 9.35 -28.55 9.55
CA PRO A 129 10.51 -29.40 9.24
C PRO A 129 11.37 -28.72 8.17
N SER A 130 12.69 -28.72 8.33
CA SER A 130 13.61 -28.00 7.44
C SER A 130 13.41 -28.30 5.95
N GLY A 131 13.01 -29.52 5.56
CA GLY A 131 12.73 -29.86 4.16
C GLY A 131 11.46 -29.26 3.55
N MET A 132 10.65 -28.54 4.34
CA MET A 132 9.43 -27.85 3.92
C MET A 132 9.59 -26.32 3.89
N ASP A 133 10.82 -25.83 4.03
CA ASP A 133 11.12 -24.42 4.29
C ASP A 133 11.09 -23.52 3.04
N GLY A 134 11.14 -24.07 1.84
CA GLY A 134 10.98 -23.23 0.63
C GLY A 134 12.25 -22.64 0.03
N VAL A 135 13.44 -22.87 0.61
CA VAL A 135 14.68 -22.23 0.14
C VAL A 135 15.32 -23.06 -0.97
N LYS A 136 15.20 -22.58 -2.21
CA LYS A 136 15.81 -23.22 -3.39
C LYS A 136 17.32 -23.41 -3.19
N GLY A 137 17.78 -24.66 -3.36
CA GLY A 137 19.19 -25.03 -3.29
C GLY A 137 19.72 -25.29 -1.88
N VAL A 138 18.91 -25.04 -0.84
CA VAL A 138 19.24 -25.35 0.56
C VAL A 138 18.32 -26.46 1.07
N THR A 139 17.01 -26.21 1.07
CA THR A 139 16.02 -27.10 1.67
C THR A 139 15.20 -27.87 0.64
N GLN A 140 15.18 -27.41 -0.62
CA GLN A 140 14.50 -28.09 -1.73
C GLN A 140 15.07 -27.76 -3.12
N PRO A 141 14.75 -28.56 -4.15
CA PRO A 141 14.91 -28.16 -5.55
C PRO A 141 13.91 -27.04 -5.95
N PRO A 142 14.18 -26.32 -7.06
CA PRO A 142 13.23 -25.35 -7.61
C PRO A 142 11.93 -26.03 -8.08
N ILE A 143 10.84 -25.26 -8.09
CA ILE A 143 9.59 -25.61 -8.78
C ILE A 143 9.67 -25.04 -10.20
N HIS A 144 9.87 -25.87 -11.22
CA HIS A 144 9.96 -25.38 -12.60
C HIS A 144 8.58 -24.95 -13.16
N PRO A 145 8.55 -24.13 -14.23
CA PRO A 145 7.30 -23.79 -14.91
C PRO A 145 6.47 -25.03 -15.28
N GLY A 146 5.19 -25.01 -14.93
CA GLY A 146 4.24 -26.11 -15.14
C GLY A 146 4.22 -27.18 -14.05
N GLU A 147 5.18 -27.16 -13.11
CA GLU A 147 5.23 -28.14 -12.02
C GLU A 147 4.32 -27.76 -10.86
N THR A 148 3.96 -28.77 -10.05
CA THR A 148 3.29 -28.58 -8.77
C THR A 148 4.10 -29.27 -7.69
N PHE A 149 4.42 -28.54 -6.63
CA PHE A 149 5.08 -29.05 -5.43
C PHE A 149 4.10 -29.10 -4.27
N VAL A 150 4.41 -29.92 -3.26
CA VAL A 150 3.61 -30.02 -2.04
C VAL A 150 4.46 -29.64 -0.84
N TYR A 151 3.90 -28.78 0.02
CA TYR A 151 4.40 -28.49 1.35
C TYR A 151 3.41 -29.06 2.35
N GLU A 152 3.86 -29.87 3.30
CA GLU A 152 2.97 -30.48 4.28
C GLU A 152 3.61 -30.51 5.66
N PHE A 153 2.94 -29.89 6.63
CA PHE A 153 3.44 -29.77 8.00
C PHE A 153 2.28 -29.52 8.99
N GLU A 154 2.57 -29.71 10.27
CA GLU A 154 1.66 -29.41 11.38
C GLU A 154 1.99 -28.03 11.95
N LEU A 155 0.96 -27.23 12.21
CA LEU A 155 1.11 -25.89 12.79
C LEU A 155 1.17 -26.02 14.33
N ASN A 156 2.34 -25.85 14.92
CA ASN A 156 2.54 -26.00 16.37
C ASN A 156 2.68 -24.65 17.11
N GLN A 157 2.24 -23.57 16.47
CA GLN A 157 2.27 -22.20 16.96
C GLN A 157 1.02 -21.45 16.47
N HIS A 158 0.80 -20.25 16.98
CA HIS A 158 -0.19 -19.30 16.46
C HIS A 158 0.42 -17.90 16.32
N GLY A 159 -0.17 -17.08 15.44
CA GLY A 159 0.34 -15.73 15.19
C GLY A 159 0.08 -15.22 13.77
N THR A 160 0.61 -14.01 13.55
CA THR A 160 0.63 -13.34 12.25
C THR A 160 1.94 -13.65 11.53
N HIS A 161 1.84 -14.36 10.42
CA HIS A 161 2.95 -14.80 9.58
C HIS A 161 2.73 -14.39 8.13
N MET A 162 3.72 -14.69 7.28
CA MET A 162 3.69 -14.33 5.85
C MET A 162 4.19 -15.50 5.02
N TYR A 163 3.99 -15.45 3.72
CA TYR A 163 4.62 -16.35 2.77
C TYR A 163 5.11 -15.57 1.55
N HIS A 164 6.25 -15.99 0.99
CA HIS A 164 6.85 -15.33 -0.17
C HIS A 164 7.83 -16.27 -0.88
N PRO A 165 8.22 -15.96 -2.13
CA PRO A 165 9.22 -16.74 -2.84
C PRO A 165 10.61 -16.67 -2.21
N HIS A 166 11.37 -17.75 -2.39
CA HIS A 166 12.79 -17.81 -1.98
C HIS A 166 13.67 -18.47 -3.05
N ALA A 167 13.29 -18.33 -4.32
CA ALA A 167 14.02 -18.87 -5.47
C ALA A 167 14.70 -17.80 -6.34
N ASP A 168 13.94 -16.77 -6.73
CA ASP A 168 14.43 -15.50 -7.29
C ASP A 168 13.71 -14.36 -6.56
N GLU A 169 14.12 -14.16 -5.31
CA GLU A 169 13.46 -13.25 -4.37
C GLU A 169 13.39 -11.82 -4.92
N MET A 170 14.50 -11.34 -5.49
CA MET A 170 14.60 -9.97 -5.99
C MET A 170 13.56 -9.67 -7.06
N VAL A 171 13.43 -10.54 -8.07
CA VAL A 171 12.45 -10.33 -9.13
C VAL A 171 11.05 -10.62 -8.63
N GLN A 172 10.83 -11.78 -8.01
CA GLN A 172 9.47 -12.23 -7.70
C GLN A 172 8.79 -11.37 -6.64
N MET A 173 9.52 -10.91 -5.62
CA MET A 173 8.96 -10.00 -4.62
C MET A 173 8.73 -8.59 -5.18
N ALA A 174 9.66 -8.04 -5.97
CA ALA A 174 9.46 -6.73 -6.62
C ALA A 174 8.27 -6.72 -7.59
N MET A 175 7.95 -7.88 -8.16
CA MET A 175 6.77 -8.08 -9.01
C MET A 175 5.47 -8.30 -8.21
N GLY A 176 5.53 -8.41 -6.88
CA GLY A 176 4.36 -8.46 -6.01
C GLY A 176 4.05 -9.80 -5.35
N MET A 177 4.92 -10.81 -5.46
CA MET A 177 4.65 -12.14 -4.90
C MET A 177 4.89 -12.20 -3.39
N MET A 178 3.82 -12.09 -2.63
CA MET A 178 3.80 -12.24 -1.17
C MET A 178 2.36 -12.43 -0.67
N GLY A 179 2.16 -12.95 0.53
CA GLY A 179 0.85 -12.99 1.17
C GLY A 179 0.91 -13.22 2.67
N MET A 180 -0.24 -13.12 3.33
CA MET A 180 -0.37 -13.30 4.78
C MET A 180 -0.69 -14.77 5.11
N PHE A 181 -0.12 -15.28 6.19
CA PHE A 181 -0.48 -16.58 6.77
C PHE A 181 -0.85 -16.36 8.24
N ILE A 182 -2.10 -16.59 8.59
CA ILE A 182 -2.63 -16.33 9.93
C ILE A 182 -2.98 -17.65 10.58
N ILE A 183 -2.37 -17.90 11.74
CA ILE A 183 -2.64 -19.09 12.53
C ILE A 183 -3.34 -18.65 13.80
N HIS A 184 -4.61 -19.03 13.95
CA HIS A 184 -5.42 -18.71 15.10
C HIS A 184 -5.11 -19.65 16.27
N PRO A 185 -5.15 -19.17 17.53
CA PRO A 185 -4.91 -20.02 18.70
C PRO A 185 -6.01 -21.06 18.87
N LYS A 186 -5.63 -22.31 19.14
CA LYS A 186 -6.58 -23.43 19.29
C LYS A 186 -7.55 -23.27 20.45
N ASP A 187 -7.06 -22.71 21.56
CA ASP A 187 -7.83 -22.51 22.78
C ASP A 187 -8.59 -21.16 22.79
N GLY A 188 -8.61 -20.47 21.64
CA GLY A 188 -9.16 -19.13 21.50
C GLY A 188 -8.22 -18.03 21.97
N GLU A 189 -8.63 -16.79 21.74
CA GLU A 189 -7.86 -15.61 22.12
C GLU A 189 -8.07 -15.30 23.61
N ILE A 190 -6.98 -15.01 24.34
CA ILE A 190 -7.04 -14.57 25.76
C ILE A 190 -7.96 -13.34 25.88
N GLU A 191 -7.83 -12.47 24.90
CA GLU A 191 -8.53 -11.21 24.77
C GLU A 191 -9.16 -11.16 23.38
N PRO A 192 -10.43 -11.59 23.25
CA PRO A 192 -11.11 -11.66 21.96
C PRO A 192 -11.25 -10.29 21.30
N VAL A 193 -11.09 -10.27 19.98
CA VAL A 193 -11.32 -9.09 19.14
C VAL A 193 -12.65 -9.23 18.41
N ASP A 194 -13.26 -8.10 18.07
CA ASP A 194 -14.53 -8.01 17.35
C ASP A 194 -14.30 -7.79 15.85
N ARG A 195 -13.20 -7.13 15.49
CA ARG A 195 -12.72 -6.96 14.11
C ARG A 195 -11.25 -7.35 14.02
N ASP A 196 -10.91 -8.17 13.04
CA ASP A 196 -9.53 -8.59 12.80
C ASP A 196 -9.18 -8.30 11.33
N TYR A 197 -8.13 -7.52 11.10
CA TYR A 197 -7.72 -7.06 9.78
C TYR A 197 -6.31 -7.49 9.43
N ALA A 198 -6.07 -7.86 8.18
CA ALA A 198 -4.73 -8.12 7.65
C ALA A 198 -4.31 -7.09 6.58
N ILE A 199 -3.13 -6.51 6.80
CA ILE A 199 -2.53 -5.50 5.94
C ILE A 199 -1.10 -5.93 5.60
N MET A 200 -0.85 -6.21 4.32
CA MET A 200 0.48 -6.39 3.77
C MET A 200 1.01 -5.04 3.28
N LEU A 201 2.17 -4.64 3.78
CA LEU A 201 2.85 -3.41 3.39
C LEU A 201 3.86 -3.72 2.28
N HIS A 202 3.84 -2.93 1.21
CA HIS A 202 4.78 -3.11 0.11
C HIS A 202 5.13 -1.79 -0.58
N ASN A 203 6.25 -1.79 -1.29
CA ASN A 203 6.75 -0.69 -2.10
C ASN A 203 7.11 -1.18 -3.51
N TRP A 204 6.99 -0.31 -4.49
CA TRP A 204 7.16 -0.63 -5.91
C TRP A 204 8.04 0.41 -6.57
N SER A 205 8.71 0.00 -7.64
CA SER A 205 9.28 0.91 -8.63
C SER A 205 8.44 0.79 -9.90
N LEU A 206 7.41 1.62 -10.03
CA LEU A 206 6.54 1.69 -11.19
C LEU A 206 6.67 3.07 -11.82
N HIS A 207 7.68 3.19 -12.68
CA HIS A 207 8.02 4.47 -13.31
C HIS A 207 6.82 5.05 -14.09
N PRO A 208 6.63 6.38 -14.11
CA PRO A 208 5.54 7.02 -14.85
C PRO A 208 5.43 6.55 -16.30
N GLY A 209 4.22 6.24 -16.76
CA GLY A 209 4.00 5.72 -18.11
C GLY A 209 4.24 4.22 -18.30
N THR A 210 4.86 3.54 -17.34
CA THR A 210 5.22 2.13 -17.47
C THR A 210 4.16 1.23 -16.84
N ARG A 211 4.13 -0.04 -17.25
CA ARG A 211 3.19 -1.07 -16.76
C ARG A 211 3.92 -2.28 -16.17
N THR A 212 5.20 -2.16 -15.86
CA THR A 212 6.00 -3.28 -15.36
C THR A 212 6.84 -2.75 -14.21
N PRO A 213 6.71 -3.31 -13.00
CA PRO A 213 7.61 -2.98 -11.91
C PRO A 213 9.06 -3.23 -12.31
N ASP A 214 9.97 -2.34 -11.91
CA ASP A 214 11.40 -2.46 -12.18
C ASP A 214 12.13 -3.14 -11.01
N PRO A 215 12.49 -4.43 -11.12
CA PRO A 215 13.20 -5.14 -10.05
C PRO A 215 14.66 -4.71 -9.90
N SER A 216 15.16 -3.83 -10.78
CA SER A 216 16.55 -3.34 -10.75
C SER A 216 16.74 -2.19 -9.76
N VAL A 217 15.65 -1.61 -9.24
CA VAL A 217 15.68 -0.50 -8.28
C VAL A 217 15.85 -1.02 -6.87
N MET A 218 16.89 -0.54 -6.18
CA MET A 218 17.26 -1.04 -4.84
C MET A 218 16.76 -0.15 -3.70
N VAL A 219 16.63 1.16 -3.92
CA VAL A 219 16.31 2.14 -2.85
C VAL A 219 15.37 3.26 -3.30
N ASP A 220 15.33 3.56 -4.60
CA ASP A 220 14.60 4.71 -5.16
C ASP A 220 13.19 4.31 -5.61
N PHE A 221 12.42 3.71 -4.70
CA PHE A 221 11.01 3.35 -4.95
C PHE A 221 10.15 4.60 -5.13
N ASP A 222 9.06 4.46 -5.87
CA ASP A 222 8.17 5.57 -6.20
C ASP A 222 6.74 5.35 -5.69
N LEU A 223 6.30 4.10 -5.47
CA LEU A 223 4.93 3.82 -5.05
C LEU A 223 4.89 2.95 -3.79
N TRP A 224 4.04 3.33 -2.83
CA TRP A 224 3.86 2.60 -1.57
C TRP A 224 2.40 2.24 -1.36
N SER A 225 2.17 1.00 -0.92
CA SER A 225 0.84 0.38 -0.92
C SER A 225 0.52 -0.39 0.35
N MET A 226 -0.77 -0.52 0.62
CA MET A 226 -1.34 -1.45 1.59
C MET A 226 -2.21 -2.45 0.81
N ASN A 227 -1.96 -3.75 1.00
CA ASN A 227 -2.57 -4.81 0.20
C ASN A 227 -2.47 -4.56 -1.31
N SER A 228 -1.31 -4.06 -1.76
CA SER A 228 -1.04 -3.66 -3.15
C SER A 228 -2.02 -2.64 -3.74
N LYS A 229 -2.84 -1.99 -2.90
CA LYS A 229 -3.68 -0.85 -3.27
C LYS A 229 -3.08 0.43 -2.70
N VAL A 230 -3.39 1.52 -3.36
CA VAL A 230 -2.98 2.86 -2.93
C VAL A 230 -4.21 3.74 -2.81
N PHE A 231 -4.20 4.65 -1.84
CA PHE A 231 -5.32 5.55 -1.62
C PHE A 231 -5.63 6.39 -2.85
N PRO A 232 -6.90 6.54 -3.26
CA PRO A 232 -8.14 6.16 -2.53
C PRO A 232 -8.71 4.77 -2.85
N ALA A 233 -7.99 3.89 -3.52
CA ALA A 233 -8.52 2.59 -3.96
C ALA A 233 -8.43 1.47 -2.91
N ILE A 234 -7.67 1.67 -1.83
CA ILE A 234 -7.67 0.77 -0.67
C ILE A 234 -8.95 1.00 0.14
N ASP A 235 -9.62 -0.08 0.53
CA ASP A 235 -10.85 -0.01 1.31
C ASP A 235 -10.57 0.59 2.70
N SER A 236 -11.60 1.24 3.26
CA SER A 236 -11.57 1.68 4.65
C SER A 236 -11.72 0.49 5.60
N LEU A 237 -11.09 0.58 6.77
CA LEU A 237 -11.33 -0.29 7.90
C LEU A 237 -12.61 0.17 8.60
N VAL A 238 -13.49 -0.73 9.05
CA VAL A 238 -14.78 -0.34 9.63
C VAL A 238 -15.03 -1.01 10.98
N ALA A 239 -15.63 -0.29 11.91
CA ALA A 239 -15.94 -0.83 13.23
C ALA A 239 -17.16 -0.13 13.85
N LYS A 240 -17.77 -0.73 14.86
CA LYS A 240 -18.71 -0.04 15.73
C LYS A 240 -18.01 0.61 16.91
N THR A 241 -18.62 1.63 17.49
CA THR A 241 -18.09 2.21 18.73
C THR A 241 -18.00 1.14 19.81
N GLY A 242 -16.84 1.05 20.46
CA GLY A 242 -16.58 0.10 21.52
C GLY A 242 -16.12 -1.29 21.05
N GLU A 243 -16.14 -1.59 19.75
CA GLU A 243 -15.54 -2.81 19.22
C GLU A 243 -14.03 -2.78 19.42
N ARG A 244 -13.46 -3.92 19.81
CA ARG A 244 -12.02 -4.12 19.83
C ARG A 244 -11.53 -4.53 18.45
N VAL A 245 -10.71 -3.68 17.86
CA VAL A 245 -10.16 -3.87 16.52
C VAL A 245 -8.72 -4.34 16.65
N ARG A 246 -8.35 -5.38 15.89
CA ARG A 246 -6.97 -5.77 15.61
C ARG A 246 -6.61 -5.42 14.16
N ILE A 247 -5.43 -4.85 13.98
CA ILE A 247 -4.80 -4.70 12.67
C ILE A 247 -3.47 -5.46 12.71
N ARG A 248 -3.37 -6.50 11.89
CA ARG A 248 -2.20 -7.33 11.67
C ARG A 248 -1.45 -6.80 10.46
N MET A 249 -0.22 -6.35 10.67
CA MET A 249 0.61 -5.78 9.62
C MET A 249 1.79 -6.69 9.34
N GLY A 250 1.98 -7.06 8.09
CA GLY A 250 3.19 -7.74 7.60
C GLY A 250 3.96 -6.82 6.67
N ASN A 251 5.30 -6.84 6.75
CA ASN A 251 6.13 -6.03 5.87
C ASN A 251 7.21 -6.89 5.18
N LEU A 252 7.00 -7.13 3.89
CA LEU A 252 7.97 -7.76 2.99
C LEU A 252 8.48 -6.77 1.92
N SER A 253 8.27 -5.48 2.17
CA SER A 253 8.85 -4.39 1.38
C SER A 253 10.36 -4.27 1.65
N MET A 254 11.05 -3.43 0.89
CA MET A 254 12.46 -3.10 1.09
C MET A 254 12.64 -1.86 1.99
N TRP A 255 11.59 -1.40 2.66
CA TRP A 255 11.62 -0.23 3.54
C TRP A 255 10.85 -0.44 4.84
N ASN A 256 11.15 0.36 5.86
CA ASN A 256 10.43 0.31 7.12
C ASN A 256 9.21 1.24 7.08
N HIS A 257 8.10 0.84 7.70
CA HIS A 257 6.86 1.60 7.70
C HIS A 257 6.41 1.93 9.13
N PRO A 258 6.56 3.19 9.60
CA PRO A 258 5.96 3.65 10.85
C PRO A 258 4.45 3.85 10.67
N MET A 259 3.64 2.87 11.04
CA MET A 259 2.19 2.91 10.86
C MET A 259 1.53 3.64 12.03
N HIS A 260 0.75 4.67 11.72
CA HIS A 260 0.12 5.58 12.68
C HIS A 260 -1.41 5.51 12.59
N VAL A 261 -2.06 5.51 13.75
CA VAL A 261 -3.52 5.53 13.88
C VAL A 261 -3.94 6.80 14.62
N HIS A 262 -4.85 7.56 14.03
CA HIS A 262 -5.43 8.75 14.65
C HIS A 262 -6.53 8.38 15.66
N GLY A 263 -6.81 9.28 16.61
CA GLY A 263 -7.95 9.17 17.52
C GLY A 263 -7.79 8.19 18.69
N VAL A 264 -6.79 7.30 18.66
CA VAL A 264 -6.55 6.30 19.72
C VAL A 264 -5.08 6.18 20.07
N SER A 265 -4.82 5.70 21.29
CA SER A 265 -3.58 4.97 21.58
C SER A 265 -3.89 3.48 21.53
N PHE A 266 -3.14 2.72 20.74
CA PHE A 266 -3.28 1.28 20.60
C PHE A 266 -2.26 0.53 21.45
N GLU A 267 -2.51 -0.75 21.67
CA GLU A 267 -1.55 -1.69 22.26
C GLU A 267 -0.89 -2.50 21.16
N VAL A 268 0.44 -2.60 21.16
CA VAL A 268 1.18 -3.57 20.32
C VAL A 268 1.17 -4.91 21.05
N THR A 269 0.57 -5.93 20.43
CA THR A 269 0.21 -7.20 21.11
C THR A 269 0.97 -8.43 20.62
N GLY A 270 1.71 -8.34 19.51
CA GLY A 270 2.46 -9.46 18.94
C GLY A 270 3.43 -9.05 17.84
N SER A 271 4.25 -10.01 17.42
CA SER A 271 5.18 -9.87 16.30
C SER A 271 5.24 -11.13 15.43
N ASP A 272 6.23 -11.18 14.54
CA ASP A 272 6.65 -12.35 13.75
C ASP A 272 6.91 -13.63 14.59
N GLY A 273 7.20 -13.48 15.88
CA GLY A 273 7.29 -14.56 16.86
C GLY A 273 5.96 -14.98 17.50
N GLY A 274 4.83 -14.47 17.01
CA GLY A 274 3.49 -14.73 17.53
C GLY A 274 3.03 -13.71 18.57
N ARG A 275 1.93 -14.06 19.27
CA ARG A 275 1.29 -13.19 20.26
C ARG A 275 2.14 -13.07 21.53
N TRP A 276 2.37 -11.86 22.00
CA TRP A 276 3.16 -11.63 23.22
C TRP A 276 2.32 -11.83 24.49
N PRO A 277 2.93 -12.26 25.62
CA PRO A 277 2.28 -12.23 26.92
C PRO A 277 1.74 -10.84 27.24
N ARG A 278 0.55 -10.77 27.86
CA ARG A 278 -0.15 -9.50 28.16
C ARG A 278 0.72 -8.46 28.87
N SER A 279 1.65 -8.89 29.72
CA SER A 279 2.57 -8.04 30.46
C SER A 279 3.64 -7.35 29.59
N GLN A 280 3.82 -7.77 28.34
CA GLN A 280 4.77 -7.19 27.39
C GLN A 280 4.09 -6.25 26.39
N TRP A 281 2.77 -6.14 26.41
CA TRP A 281 2.08 -5.21 25.53
C TRP A 281 2.44 -3.78 25.89
N ARG A 282 2.63 -2.96 24.87
CA ARG A 282 3.01 -1.55 25.02
C ARG A 282 2.02 -0.65 24.30
N LYS A 283 1.74 0.50 24.90
CA LYS A 283 0.89 1.51 24.29
C LYS A 283 1.71 2.42 23.40
N GLU A 284 1.21 2.64 22.19
CA GLU A 284 1.80 3.53 21.20
C GLU A 284 0.68 4.24 20.42
N THR A 285 1.06 5.25 19.64
CA THR A 285 0.22 5.82 18.58
C THR A 285 0.79 5.55 17.20
N THR A 286 2.06 5.13 17.14
CA THR A 286 2.77 4.81 15.90
C THR A 286 3.69 3.63 16.17
N GLU A 287 3.66 2.61 15.30
CA GLU A 287 4.51 1.44 15.42
C GLU A 287 5.30 1.21 14.12
N ILE A 288 6.61 1.00 14.25
CA ILE A 288 7.46 0.66 13.11
C ILE A 288 7.29 -0.81 12.78
N VAL A 289 6.81 -1.09 11.56
CA VAL A 289 6.85 -2.42 10.96
C VAL A 289 8.09 -2.50 10.09
N ALA A 290 9.16 -3.11 10.60
CA ALA A 290 10.41 -3.21 9.86
C ALA A 290 10.35 -4.30 8.78
N VAL A 291 11.29 -4.26 7.83
CA VAL A 291 11.44 -5.28 6.79
C VAL A 291 11.53 -6.69 7.41
N GLY A 292 10.71 -7.62 6.93
CA GLY A 292 10.61 -8.99 7.42
C GLY A 292 9.81 -9.14 8.71
N GLN A 293 9.27 -8.08 9.30
CA GLN A 293 8.53 -8.16 10.55
C GLN A 293 7.03 -8.18 10.33
N THR A 294 6.33 -8.81 11.27
CA THR A 294 4.91 -8.56 11.50
C THR A 294 4.69 -7.81 12.81
N ARG A 295 3.58 -7.07 12.90
CA ARG A 295 3.10 -6.38 14.10
C ARG A 295 1.59 -6.44 14.19
N ASP A 296 1.11 -6.83 15.36
CA ASP A 296 -0.30 -6.79 15.69
C ASP A 296 -0.57 -5.60 16.62
N ILE A 297 -1.49 -4.73 16.23
CA ILE A 297 -1.96 -3.62 17.08
C ILE A 297 -3.43 -3.80 17.40
N GLU A 298 -3.82 -3.43 18.62
CA GLU A 298 -5.19 -3.54 19.10
C GLU A 298 -5.66 -2.26 19.80
N PHE A 299 -6.91 -1.87 19.56
CA PHE A 299 -7.53 -0.71 20.21
C PHE A 299 -9.05 -0.89 20.28
N VAL A 300 -9.69 -0.06 21.11
CA VAL A 300 -11.16 0.04 21.17
C VAL A 300 -11.57 1.23 20.30
N ALA A 301 -12.46 1.00 19.34
CA ALA A 301 -12.82 1.98 18.32
C ALA A 301 -13.71 3.12 18.88
N PRO A 302 -13.29 4.40 18.80
CA PRO A 302 -14.14 5.55 19.08
C PRO A 302 -14.88 6.02 17.82
N PRO A 303 -16.08 6.60 17.93
CA PRO A 303 -16.85 7.05 16.76
C PRO A 303 -16.07 8.12 15.98
N GLY A 304 -16.12 8.08 14.65
CA GLY A 304 -15.41 9.04 13.81
C GLY A 304 -14.89 8.46 12.50
N ASP A 305 -14.23 9.32 11.72
CA ASP A 305 -13.35 8.92 10.63
C ASP A 305 -11.91 9.22 11.04
N TRP A 306 -11.11 8.18 11.23
CA TRP A 306 -9.75 8.28 11.75
C TRP A 306 -8.75 7.83 10.70
N ALA A 307 -7.73 8.64 10.44
CA ALA A 307 -6.68 8.25 9.49
C ALA A 307 -5.84 7.09 10.02
N PHE A 308 -5.54 6.14 9.13
CA PHE A 308 -4.57 5.07 9.32
C PHE A 308 -3.57 5.12 8.18
N HIS A 309 -2.29 5.42 8.47
CA HIS A 309 -1.31 5.68 7.41
C HIS A 309 0.13 5.44 7.84
N CYS A 310 1.01 5.28 6.85
CA CYS A 310 2.44 5.35 7.08
C CYS A 310 2.86 6.79 7.41
N HIS A 311 3.70 6.96 8.43
CA HIS A 311 4.14 8.28 8.91
C HIS A 311 5.46 8.75 8.26
N MET A 312 5.91 8.09 7.19
CA MET A 312 6.89 8.67 6.28
C MET A 312 6.14 9.47 5.22
N SER A 313 6.29 10.79 5.23
CA SER A 313 5.46 11.69 4.41
C SER A 313 5.46 11.36 2.93
N HIS A 314 6.58 10.91 2.35
CA HIS A 314 6.65 10.55 0.93
C HIS A 314 5.91 9.23 0.60
N HIS A 315 5.70 8.33 1.57
CA HIS A 315 4.89 7.13 1.38
C HIS A 315 3.39 7.42 1.26
N THR A 316 2.95 8.64 1.65
CA THR A 316 1.56 9.06 1.62
C THR A 316 1.28 10.05 0.48
N MET A 317 2.05 10.02 -0.61
CA MET A 317 1.97 11.03 -1.68
C MET A 317 1.90 10.44 -3.10
N ASN A 318 1.67 9.12 -3.28
CA ASN A 318 1.70 8.46 -4.60
C ASN A 318 3.07 8.67 -5.33
N PRO A 319 3.23 8.55 -6.68
CA PRO A 319 4.54 8.41 -7.31
C PRO A 319 5.44 9.64 -7.17
N MET A 320 6.43 9.56 -6.28
CA MET A 320 7.40 10.63 -6.00
C MET A 320 8.71 10.41 -6.77
N GLY A 321 9.34 11.49 -7.24
CA GLY A 321 10.60 11.44 -7.98
C GLY A 321 11.76 12.12 -7.25
N HIS A 322 12.97 11.56 -7.36
CA HIS A 322 14.19 12.04 -6.69
C HIS A 322 15.02 13.05 -7.51
N GLY A 323 14.55 13.47 -8.69
CA GLY A 323 15.29 14.30 -9.65
C GLY A 323 14.68 15.66 -9.98
N ILE A 324 13.67 16.11 -9.22
CA ILE A 324 12.95 17.36 -9.49
C ILE A 324 13.59 18.51 -8.70
N ALA A 325 13.85 19.64 -9.36
CA ALA A 325 14.37 20.84 -8.71
C ALA A 325 13.35 21.39 -7.70
N ASN A 326 13.82 21.93 -6.57
CA ASN A 326 12.96 22.50 -5.52
C ASN A 326 12.43 23.89 -5.94
N PRO A 327 11.13 24.06 -6.21
CA PRO A 327 10.55 25.33 -6.60
C PRO A 327 9.96 26.13 -5.42
N LEU A 328 10.07 25.64 -4.18
CA LEU A 328 9.42 26.24 -3.01
C LEU A 328 9.90 27.68 -2.78
N GLY A 329 8.96 28.62 -2.80
CA GLY A 329 9.23 30.05 -2.65
C GLY A 329 9.97 30.70 -3.82
N VAL A 330 10.12 30.00 -4.95
CA VAL A 330 10.59 30.58 -6.21
C VAL A 330 9.40 31.21 -6.90
N ASP A 331 9.42 32.53 -7.09
CA ASP A 331 8.45 33.24 -7.92
C ASP A 331 8.60 32.76 -9.37
N GLN A 332 7.62 31.98 -9.82
CA GLN A 332 7.57 31.41 -11.16
C GLN A 332 6.73 32.27 -12.12
N SER A 333 6.27 33.46 -11.69
CA SER A 333 5.47 34.35 -12.51
C SER A 333 6.25 34.83 -13.75
N GLY A 334 5.59 34.80 -14.91
CA GLY A 334 6.19 35.17 -16.20
C GLY A 334 7.11 34.11 -16.84
N ILE A 335 7.79 33.28 -16.03
CA ILE A 335 8.62 32.15 -16.53
C ILE A 335 7.75 31.05 -17.12
N GLU A 336 6.57 30.82 -16.53
CA GLU A 336 5.62 29.81 -17.02
C GLU A 336 5.19 30.05 -18.47
N GLU A 337 4.94 31.30 -18.87
CA GLU A 337 4.59 31.64 -20.26
C GLU A 337 5.74 31.36 -21.23
N GLU A 338 6.98 31.68 -20.83
CA GLU A 338 8.16 31.38 -21.63
C GLU A 338 8.37 29.87 -21.79
N ILE A 339 8.24 29.08 -20.71
CA ILE A 339 8.43 27.63 -20.79
C ILE A 339 7.27 26.96 -21.54
N ARG A 340 6.02 27.41 -21.38
CA ARG A 340 4.86 26.90 -22.16
C ARG A 340 5.04 27.10 -23.67
N SER A 341 5.79 28.12 -24.09
CA SER A 341 6.11 28.34 -25.51
C SER A 341 7.01 27.25 -26.10
N ILE A 342 7.78 26.57 -25.26
CA ILE A 342 8.74 25.51 -25.63
C ILE A 342 8.17 24.12 -25.33
N LEU A 343 7.51 23.97 -24.18
CA LEU A 343 6.88 22.74 -23.70
C LEU A 343 5.39 23.01 -23.45
N PRO A 344 4.53 22.84 -24.48
CA PRO A 344 3.08 23.01 -24.33
C PRO A 344 2.55 22.05 -23.28
N GLY A 345 2.09 22.59 -22.14
CA GLY A 345 1.64 21.83 -20.97
C GLY A 345 2.50 21.98 -19.71
N TYR A 346 3.63 22.69 -19.77
CA TYR A 346 4.37 23.05 -18.56
C TYR A 346 3.54 23.96 -17.65
N MET A 347 3.51 23.66 -16.35
CA MET A 347 2.92 24.52 -15.34
C MET A 347 3.84 24.67 -14.12
N ALA A 348 3.83 25.86 -13.54
CA ALA A 348 4.53 26.15 -12.30
C ALA A 348 3.82 25.45 -11.14
N MET A 349 4.55 24.66 -10.37
CA MET A 349 4.02 23.86 -9.26
C MET A 349 4.93 24.00 -8.05
N GLY A 350 4.35 23.84 -6.85
CA GLY A 350 5.13 23.73 -5.61
C GLY A 350 5.71 25.06 -5.09
N GLU A 351 5.21 26.20 -5.57
CA GLU A 351 5.58 27.51 -5.02
C GLU A 351 5.09 27.66 -3.58
N HIS A 352 3.87 27.18 -3.28
CA HIS A 352 3.21 27.32 -1.97
C HIS A 352 3.08 25.99 -1.21
N GLY A 353 3.19 24.86 -1.90
CA GLY A 353 3.32 23.54 -1.27
C GLY A 353 2.90 22.39 -2.18
N MET A 354 2.84 21.18 -1.61
CA MET A 354 2.41 20.00 -2.38
C MET A 354 0.88 19.92 -2.57
N ALA A 355 0.11 20.71 -1.83
CA ALA A 355 -1.35 20.80 -1.99
C ALA A 355 -1.74 21.34 -3.37
N ASP A 356 -0.94 22.26 -3.92
CA ASP A 356 -1.10 22.81 -5.28
C ASP A 356 -1.25 21.68 -6.32
N HIS A 357 -0.52 20.57 -6.14
CA HIS A 357 -0.55 19.42 -7.07
C HIS A 357 -1.93 18.78 -7.22
N GLN A 358 -2.66 18.66 -6.11
CA GLN A 358 -4.02 18.13 -6.10
C GLN A 358 -4.98 19.11 -6.79
N GLU A 359 -4.90 20.40 -6.46
CA GLU A 359 -5.80 21.43 -7.03
C GLU A 359 -5.69 21.50 -8.55
N HIS A 360 -4.46 21.39 -9.09
CA HIS A 360 -4.22 21.39 -10.54
C HIS A 360 -4.75 20.12 -11.23
N THR A 361 -4.75 18.97 -10.53
CA THR A 361 -5.32 17.72 -11.03
C THR A 361 -6.85 17.77 -10.99
N ASP A 362 -7.44 18.19 -9.87
CA ASP A 362 -8.90 18.28 -9.67
C ASP A 362 -9.56 19.26 -10.65
N SER A 363 -8.86 20.33 -10.98
CA SER A 363 -9.32 21.31 -11.96
C SER A 363 -9.18 20.84 -13.43
N GLY A 364 -8.68 19.62 -13.65
CA GLY A 364 -8.51 19.02 -14.98
C GLY A 364 -7.40 19.68 -15.81
N HIS A 365 -6.58 20.53 -15.20
CA HIS A 365 -5.53 21.29 -15.88
C HIS A 365 -4.23 20.50 -16.04
N MET A 366 -4.05 19.41 -15.28
CA MET A 366 -2.97 18.45 -15.47
C MET A 366 -3.51 17.05 -15.66
N THR A 367 -3.16 16.44 -16.79
CA THR A 367 -3.15 14.99 -16.95
C THR A 367 -1.69 14.55 -16.90
N GLY A 368 -1.28 13.86 -15.85
CA GLY A 368 0.03 13.22 -15.80
C GLY A 368 0.23 12.25 -16.97
N PRO A 369 1.43 11.67 -17.14
CA PRO A 369 1.64 10.62 -18.12
C PRO A 369 0.59 9.51 -17.94
N GLU A 370 0.19 8.85 -19.02
CA GLU A 370 -0.70 7.69 -18.91
C GLU A 370 -0.18 6.71 -17.85
N ASN A 371 -1.08 6.00 -17.18
CA ASN A 371 -0.70 5.02 -16.16
C ASN A 371 0.07 5.58 -14.94
N THR A 372 -0.10 6.87 -14.63
CA THR A 372 0.57 7.54 -13.50
C THR A 372 -0.48 8.16 -12.58
N LEU A 373 -0.38 7.88 -11.28
CA LEU A 373 -1.28 8.44 -10.28
C LEU A 373 -0.91 9.89 -9.95
N ALA A 374 -1.90 10.70 -9.56
CA ALA A 374 -1.62 12.04 -9.03
C ALA A 374 -1.13 11.98 -7.57
N MET A 375 -0.39 13.01 -7.16
CA MET A 375 0.40 13.09 -5.91
C MET A 375 -0.41 13.15 -4.60
N ALA A 376 -1.72 13.14 -4.75
CA ALA A 376 -2.77 12.91 -3.78
C ALA A 376 -4.02 12.68 -4.65
N MET A 377 -5.01 11.90 -4.21
CA MET A 377 -6.23 11.66 -5.00
C MET A 377 -7.51 11.55 -4.17
N GLY A 378 -7.45 11.73 -2.85
CA GLY A 378 -8.64 11.56 -2.00
C GLY A 378 -9.54 12.78 -1.98
N GLN A 379 -10.83 12.55 -1.77
CA GLN A 379 -11.83 13.59 -1.51
C GLN A 379 -12.53 13.29 -0.20
N GLY A 380 -12.84 14.33 0.59
CA GLY A 380 -13.54 14.22 1.86
C GLY A 380 -14.58 15.33 2.05
N PRO A 381 -15.27 15.37 3.21
CA PRO A 381 -16.34 16.32 3.47
C PRO A 381 -15.90 17.79 3.46
N PHE A 382 -14.60 18.03 3.64
CA PHE A 382 -13.98 19.36 3.69
C PHE A 382 -13.13 19.68 2.46
N GLY A 383 -13.25 18.89 1.38
CA GLY A 383 -12.47 19.03 0.15
C GLY A 383 -11.41 17.95 -0.02
N SER A 384 -10.40 18.24 -0.83
CA SER A 384 -9.38 17.27 -1.21
C SER A 384 -8.51 16.85 -0.02
N ILE A 385 -8.23 15.55 0.07
CA ILE A 385 -7.35 14.97 1.07
C ILE A 385 -5.94 14.97 0.46
N GLY A 386 -5.04 15.77 1.00
CA GLY A 386 -3.64 15.90 0.55
C GLY A 386 -2.76 14.69 0.85
N MET A 387 -3.32 13.47 0.80
CA MET A 387 -2.62 12.20 1.00
C MET A 387 -3.00 11.20 -0.11
N GLY A 388 -2.08 10.29 -0.37
CA GLY A 388 -2.16 9.15 -1.30
C GLY A 388 -1.43 7.94 -0.69
N GLY A 389 -1.10 6.94 -1.51
CA GLY A 389 -0.20 5.84 -1.16
C GLY A 389 -0.69 5.01 0.01
N MET A 390 0.16 4.84 1.03
CA MET A 390 -0.15 4.11 2.27
C MET A 390 -1.01 4.93 3.24
N PHE A 391 -2.23 5.23 2.82
CA PHE A 391 -3.24 5.91 3.62
C PHE A 391 -4.58 5.20 3.48
N THR A 392 -5.36 5.13 4.55
CA THR A 392 -6.78 4.77 4.50
C THR A 392 -7.47 5.35 5.74
N LEU A 393 -8.77 5.11 5.86
CA LEU A 393 -9.57 5.53 7.00
C LEU A 393 -10.03 4.32 7.81
N ILE A 394 -10.09 4.50 9.12
CA ILE A 394 -10.89 3.69 10.04
C ILE A 394 -12.20 4.45 10.25
N LYS A 395 -13.30 3.92 9.72
CA LYS A 395 -14.63 4.51 9.78
C LYS A 395 -15.45 3.80 10.85
N VAL A 396 -15.77 4.52 11.92
CA VAL A 396 -16.46 3.94 13.08
C VAL A 396 -17.92 4.41 13.12
N ARG A 397 -18.86 3.47 13.04
CA ARG A 397 -20.31 3.72 12.88
C ARG A 397 -21.14 2.71 13.66
N ASP A 398 -22.14 3.20 14.39
CA ASP A 398 -22.97 2.36 15.27
C ASP A 398 -24.09 1.61 14.53
N ASP A 399 -24.43 2.05 13.32
CA ASP A 399 -25.45 1.47 12.46
C ASP A 399 -24.94 0.36 11.52
N LEU A 400 -23.67 -0.05 11.65
CA LEU A 400 -23.15 -1.21 10.94
C LEU A 400 -23.92 -2.48 11.34
N GLU A 401 -24.11 -3.43 10.44
CA GLU A 401 -24.56 -4.77 10.82
C GLU A 401 -23.36 -5.64 11.23
N PRO A 402 -23.54 -6.69 12.05
CA PRO A 402 -22.50 -7.69 12.27
C PRO A 402 -22.01 -8.25 10.92
N GLY A 403 -20.70 -8.40 10.75
CA GLY A 403 -20.13 -8.85 9.47
C GLY A 403 -20.14 -7.83 8.33
N ASP A 404 -20.64 -6.60 8.53
CA ASP A 404 -20.58 -5.58 7.49
C ASP A 404 -19.19 -4.92 7.43
N PHE A 405 -18.56 -4.98 6.25
CA PHE A 405 -17.26 -4.37 5.94
C PHE A 405 -17.35 -3.28 4.87
N ARG A 406 -18.56 -2.92 4.42
CA ARG A 406 -18.75 -1.92 3.36
C ARG A 406 -18.48 -0.52 3.91
N ASP A 407 -18.05 0.39 3.04
CA ASP A 407 -17.89 1.80 3.39
C ASP A 407 -19.23 2.40 3.84
N PRO A 408 -19.36 2.85 5.10
CA PRO A 408 -20.58 3.43 5.62
C PRO A 408 -20.74 4.93 5.28
N GLY A 409 -19.85 5.50 4.46
CA GLY A 409 -19.84 6.91 4.10
C GLY A 409 -19.12 7.78 5.12
N TRP A 410 -19.37 9.09 5.09
CA TRP A 410 -18.65 10.08 5.91
C TRP A 410 -19.22 10.23 7.32
N TYR A 411 -18.34 10.53 8.27
CA TYR A 411 -18.75 10.81 9.64
C TYR A 411 -19.29 12.23 9.73
N TRP A 412 -20.50 12.37 10.26
CA TRP A 412 -21.10 13.67 10.52
C TRP A 412 -20.80 14.09 11.95
N HIS A 413 -19.89 15.06 12.07
CA HIS A 413 -19.43 15.55 13.36
C HIS A 413 -20.56 16.18 14.19
N PRO A 414 -20.66 15.86 15.49
CA PRO A 414 -21.56 16.55 16.42
C PRO A 414 -21.29 18.06 16.51
N GLU A 415 -22.31 18.81 16.94
CA GLU A 415 -22.18 20.25 17.16
C GLU A 415 -21.07 20.56 18.18
N GLY A 416 -20.13 21.43 17.80
CA GLY A 416 -18.99 21.81 18.64
C GLY A 416 -17.77 20.92 18.52
N GLU A 417 -17.81 19.84 17.73
CA GLU A 417 -16.68 18.90 17.54
C GLU A 417 -15.88 19.12 16.25
N VAL A 418 -16.20 20.18 15.49
CA VAL A 418 -15.46 20.59 14.29
C VAL A 418 -14.73 21.90 14.58
N ALA A 419 -13.46 22.02 14.16
CA ALA A 419 -12.74 23.29 14.24
C ALA A 419 -13.38 24.35 13.31
N TRP A 420 -13.39 25.62 13.72
CA TRP A 420 -13.96 26.71 12.93
C TRP A 420 -12.98 27.88 12.79
N MET A 421 -13.11 28.64 11.71
CA MET A 421 -12.37 29.87 11.50
C MET A 421 -12.85 30.94 12.48
N VAL A 422 -11.92 31.53 13.24
CA VAL A 422 -12.20 32.63 14.18
C VAL A 422 -11.81 33.99 13.58
N SER A 423 -10.83 34.03 12.69
CA SER A 423 -10.36 35.23 12.00
C SER A 423 -9.59 34.86 10.72
N ASP A 424 -9.60 35.76 9.74
CA ASP A 424 -8.79 35.75 8.52
C ASP A 424 -7.54 36.65 8.65
N ASP A 425 -7.32 37.28 9.80
CA ASP A 425 -6.13 38.06 10.12
C ASP A 425 -5.00 37.15 10.62
N PRO A 426 -3.86 37.02 9.92
CA PRO A 426 -2.72 36.22 10.36
C PRO A 426 -2.07 36.72 11.67
N ASP A 427 -2.38 37.95 12.09
CA ASP A 427 -1.92 38.55 13.34
C ASP A 427 -3.02 38.59 14.43
N PHE A 428 -4.15 37.89 14.23
CA PHE A 428 -5.24 37.80 15.22
C PHE A 428 -4.73 37.41 16.61
N GLY A 429 -5.02 38.25 17.62
CA GLY A 429 -4.60 38.04 19.00
C GLY A 429 -3.14 38.42 19.31
N ASN A 430 -2.40 39.02 18.37
CA ASN A 430 -0.99 39.40 18.50
C ASN A 430 -0.10 38.24 19.04
N PRO A 431 0.01 37.12 18.31
CA PRO A 431 0.71 35.94 18.82
C PRO A 431 2.19 36.22 19.09
N VAL A 432 2.72 35.67 20.18
CA VAL A 432 4.15 35.75 20.49
C VAL A 432 4.93 34.96 19.45
N ARG A 433 5.65 35.66 18.57
CA ARG A 433 6.57 35.05 17.60
C ARG A 433 8.00 35.11 18.13
N ARG A 434 8.78 34.06 17.90
CA ARG A 434 10.23 34.14 18.09
C ARG A 434 10.75 35.25 17.18
N GLY A 435 11.42 36.25 17.77
CA GLY A 435 11.94 37.39 17.00
C GLY A 435 12.78 36.92 15.81
N LYS A 436 12.80 37.71 14.73
CA LYS A 436 13.61 37.42 13.55
C LYS A 436 15.05 37.09 13.97
N LEU A 437 15.66 36.13 13.27
CA LEU A 437 17.11 35.90 13.38
C LEU A 437 17.80 37.26 13.23
N ALA A 438 18.65 37.61 14.20
CA ALA A 438 19.40 38.86 14.17
C ALA A 438 20.32 38.83 12.94
N GLY A 439 19.93 39.54 11.87
CA GLY A 439 20.64 39.52 10.61
C GLY A 439 19.82 39.86 9.35
N ASP A 440 18.56 40.33 9.44
CA ASP A 440 17.79 40.78 8.27
C ASP A 440 18.19 42.18 7.75
N GLY A 441 19.41 42.61 8.09
CA GLY A 441 20.12 43.61 7.29
C GLY A 441 20.34 43.03 5.90
N SER A 442 19.74 43.69 4.92
CA SER A 442 19.73 43.39 3.50
C SER A 442 21.12 43.32 2.85
N ASP A 443 21.92 42.31 3.15
CA ASP A 443 23.02 41.91 2.28
C ASP A 443 22.51 40.74 1.44
N ALA A 444 22.14 41.08 0.19
CA ALA A 444 21.81 40.10 -0.83
C ALA A 444 22.92 39.03 -0.85
N LEU A 445 22.53 37.76 -0.65
CA LEU A 445 23.43 36.64 -0.87
C LEU A 445 24.02 36.81 -2.28
N PRO A 446 25.35 36.76 -2.45
CA PRO A 446 25.97 37.07 -3.72
C PRO A 446 25.50 36.08 -4.79
N THR A 447 24.81 36.60 -5.80
CA THR A 447 24.46 35.86 -7.01
C THR A 447 25.77 35.45 -7.70
N PRO A 448 26.02 34.15 -7.96
CA PRO A 448 27.23 33.75 -8.67
C PRO A 448 27.19 34.33 -10.09
N SER A 449 28.04 35.30 -10.41
CA SER A 449 28.20 35.74 -11.80
C SER A 449 29.01 34.67 -12.53
N ARG A 450 28.45 34.18 -13.64
CA ARG A 450 29.14 33.29 -14.56
C ARG A 450 29.95 34.17 -15.50
N ASP A 451 31.12 34.61 -15.06
CA ASP A 451 31.98 35.45 -15.90
C ASP A 451 32.58 34.61 -17.02
N ALA A 452 32.05 34.84 -18.23
CA ALA A 452 32.68 34.48 -19.48
C ALA A 452 33.83 35.47 -19.78
N ASN A 453 35.00 34.92 -20.11
CA ASN A 453 36.17 35.55 -20.72
C ASN A 453 37.08 36.41 -19.81
N GLY A 454 38.29 35.90 -19.58
CA GLY A 454 39.43 36.67 -19.09
C GLY A 454 40.75 35.88 -19.16
N HIS A 455 41.32 35.76 -20.36
CA HIS A 455 42.73 35.40 -20.54
C HIS A 455 43.64 36.43 -19.86
N GLY A 456 44.70 35.98 -19.17
CA GLY A 456 45.81 36.83 -18.75
C GLY A 456 46.75 36.11 -17.80
N GLY A 457 47.90 35.67 -18.29
CA GLY A 457 48.83 34.81 -17.58
C GLY A 457 49.87 35.49 -16.67
N HIS A 458 50.85 34.65 -16.34
CA HIS A 458 52.16 34.85 -15.70
C HIS A 458 52.27 34.79 -14.17
N GLY A 459 53.02 33.77 -13.71
CA GLY A 459 54.21 34.02 -12.90
C GLY A 459 54.43 33.14 -11.66
N GLY A 460 55.14 32.02 -11.84
CA GLY A 460 56.39 31.75 -11.10
C GLY A 460 56.37 31.16 -9.67
N HIS A 461 56.86 29.92 -9.61
CA HIS A 461 57.83 29.34 -8.66
C HIS A 461 57.44 28.77 -7.27
N GLY A 462 57.95 27.53 -7.06
CA GLY A 462 58.17 26.83 -5.79
C GLY A 462 57.34 25.55 -5.72
N GLY A 463 57.80 24.34 -6.04
CA GLY A 463 59.09 23.72 -5.74
C GLY A 463 58.85 22.66 -4.65
N HIS A 464 58.69 21.39 -5.01
CA HIS A 464 58.78 20.25 -4.09
C HIS A 464 59.38 19.04 -4.82
N ASP A 465 60.62 18.75 -4.47
CA ASP A 465 61.22 17.43 -4.58
C ASP A 465 60.73 16.56 -3.41
N HIS A 466 60.54 15.27 -3.74
CA HIS A 466 60.45 14.07 -2.89
C HIS A 466 59.27 13.87 -1.92
#